data_AF-A0A1W0A885-F1
#
_entry.id   AF-A0A1W0A885-F1
#
_cell.length_a   1.000
_cell.length_b   1.000
_cell.length_c   1.000
_cell.angle_alpha   90.00
_cell.angle_beta   90.00
_cell.angle_gamma   90.00
#
_symmetry.space_group_name_H-M   'P 1'
#
loop_
_entity.id
_entity.type
_entity.pdbx_description
1 polymer ?
#
loop_
_entity_poly.entity_id
_entity_poly.type
_entity_poly.pdbx_seq_one_letter_code
_entity_poly.pdbx_strand_id
1 'polypeptide(L)'
;MVKSEVPVVEVVSTEAPIIAGPVAPVATPISKMQNDLTNTKITTSSPGDTIVASTVAPVVIEKPQVTEALAAVKPVNTKNTVKKQHAKTTVMTALKGSKDDDWDKGAGDLCPSGSPYAAMINLDPPFPYRGDRKIPTYDEKCQLLNPDNEKNGLVMVVGDSHADMSKPRFVKLHEDAVKAKKPFPTVVFKTRFGRALLPCRPEYYETIELLKRIKPQVAMFVVHYMQYLNPGAPEDQPYVAPPQCCFIEYTTCKEQSMDDVREMLNQYQADLSELAALGIKVYVVDQGPETYWQCPESWVNGNQLVMPLKVSRASWAEEYKWLYDPLHAAIAGANATLLDYTDNYSDGDEVFMTNPDGWPVMSNHNHLAAHTARYYLSVIDQVIDAALPLH
;
A
#
# COMPACT_ATOMS: atom_id res chain seq x y z
N MET A 1 -31.32 -35.65 -37.10
CA MET A 1 -32.57 -35.01 -36.65
C MET A 1 -33.09 -35.76 -35.43
N VAL A 2 -32.78 -35.26 -34.23
CA VAL A 2 -33.49 -35.57 -32.98
C VAL A 2 -33.51 -34.25 -32.22
N LYS A 3 -34.69 -33.65 -32.08
CA LYS A 3 -34.92 -32.47 -31.23
C LYS A 3 -35.05 -32.96 -29.80
N SER A 4 -34.22 -32.43 -28.91
CA SER A 4 -34.39 -32.57 -27.47
C SER A 4 -34.93 -31.24 -26.94
N GLU A 5 -36.18 -31.26 -26.50
CA GLU A 5 -36.86 -30.14 -25.83
C GLU A 5 -36.54 -30.22 -24.33
N VAL A 6 -36.03 -29.13 -23.77
CA VAL A 6 -35.82 -28.96 -22.32
C VAL A 6 -37.03 -28.20 -21.76
N PRO A 7 -37.67 -28.67 -20.69
CA PRO A 7 -38.83 -27.99 -20.11
C PRO A 7 -38.40 -26.75 -19.32
N VAL A 8 -39.13 -25.65 -19.56
CA VAL A 8 -39.07 -24.41 -18.78
C VAL A 8 -39.81 -24.63 -17.46
N VAL A 9 -39.12 -24.40 -16.33
CA VAL A 9 -39.74 -24.35 -15.00
C VAL A 9 -39.95 -22.87 -14.65
N GLU A 10 -41.20 -22.42 -14.68
CA GLU A 10 -41.61 -21.14 -14.10
C GLU A 10 -41.61 -21.25 -12.57
N VAL A 11 -40.77 -20.44 -11.91
CA VAL A 11 -40.84 -20.23 -10.47
C VAL A 11 -41.68 -18.98 -10.23
N VAL A 12 -42.93 -19.17 -9.83
CA VAL A 12 -43.83 -18.10 -9.37
C VAL A 12 -43.38 -17.69 -7.97
N SER A 13 -42.82 -16.48 -7.83
CA SER A 13 -42.56 -15.85 -6.54
C SER A 13 -43.80 -15.06 -6.10
N THR A 14 -44.36 -15.43 -4.95
CA THR A 14 -45.42 -14.68 -4.27
C THR A 14 -44.81 -13.86 -3.14
N GLU A 15 -44.47 -12.60 -3.40
CA GLU A 15 -44.24 -11.62 -2.33
C GLU A 15 -45.09 -10.36 -2.58
N ALA A 16 -45.82 -9.97 -1.53
CA ALA A 16 -46.68 -8.79 -1.50
C ALA A 16 -45.83 -7.50 -1.43
N PRO A 17 -46.34 -6.36 -1.93
CA PRO A 17 -45.57 -5.12 -2.01
C PRO A 17 -45.40 -4.47 -0.65
N ILE A 18 -44.14 -4.20 -0.26
CA ILE A 18 -43.80 -3.35 0.88
C ILE A 18 -43.82 -1.89 0.39
N ILE A 19 -44.72 -1.10 0.95
CA ILE A 19 -44.82 0.35 0.74
C ILE A 19 -43.68 1.02 1.49
N ALA A 20 -42.70 1.59 0.77
CA ALA A 20 -41.63 2.40 1.34
C ALA A 20 -42.08 3.87 1.45
N GLY A 21 -42.24 4.35 2.69
CA GLY A 21 -42.30 5.79 3.00
C GLY A 21 -40.90 6.41 3.04
N PRO A 22 -40.78 7.74 2.91
CA PRO A 22 -39.48 8.41 2.82
C PRO A 22 -38.83 8.47 4.21
N VAL A 23 -37.64 7.87 4.35
CA VAL A 23 -36.78 8.06 5.52
C VAL A 23 -35.55 8.85 5.08
N ALA A 24 -35.44 10.07 5.58
CA ALA A 24 -34.24 10.89 5.45
C ALA A 24 -33.10 10.27 6.28
N PRO A 25 -31.84 10.29 5.79
CA PRO A 25 -30.73 9.72 6.54
C PRO A 25 -30.34 10.67 7.68
N VAL A 26 -30.62 10.24 8.92
CA VAL A 26 -30.04 10.82 10.13
C VAL A 26 -28.75 10.07 10.42
N ALA A 27 -27.61 10.76 10.24
CA ALA A 27 -26.33 10.26 10.72
C ALA A 27 -26.36 10.18 12.25
N THR A 28 -26.08 9.00 12.80
CA THR A 28 -25.86 8.83 14.25
C THR A 28 -24.50 8.15 14.46
N PRO A 29 -23.70 8.58 15.46
CA PRO A 29 -22.34 8.08 15.65
C PRO A 29 -22.35 6.70 16.28
N ILE A 30 -21.52 5.79 15.77
CA ILE A 30 -21.34 4.45 16.34
C ILE A 30 -20.40 4.56 17.54
N SER A 31 -20.97 4.43 18.74
CA SER A 31 -20.23 4.15 19.97
C SER A 31 -20.89 2.98 20.70
N LYS A 32 -20.05 2.00 21.05
CA LYS A 32 -20.23 0.91 22.03
C LYS A 32 -21.04 -0.33 21.62
N MET A 33 -20.29 -1.41 21.40
CA MET A 33 -20.67 -2.78 21.75
C MET A 33 -20.62 -2.99 23.27
N GLN A 34 -21.59 -3.74 23.80
CA GLN A 34 -21.52 -4.66 24.95
C GLN A 34 -22.59 -5.75 24.65
N ASN A 35 -22.47 -7.03 25.00
CA ASN A 35 -21.60 -7.73 25.93
C ASN A 35 -21.68 -9.26 25.69
N ASP A 36 -20.83 -9.97 26.44
CA ASP A 36 -20.93 -11.36 26.91
C ASP A 36 -20.43 -12.52 26.03
N LEU A 37 -19.34 -13.16 26.47
CA LEU A 37 -19.43 -14.45 27.17
C LEU A 37 -18.11 -14.86 27.89
N THR A 38 -18.22 -14.98 29.22
CA THR A 38 -17.71 -16.04 30.13
C THR A 38 -16.21 -16.42 30.24
N ASN A 39 -15.63 -16.00 31.37
CA ASN A 39 -14.86 -16.75 32.38
C ASN A 39 -14.25 -18.11 31.99
N THR A 40 -12.91 -18.20 32.08
CA THR A 40 -12.24 -19.38 32.64
C THR A 40 -11.04 -18.95 33.47
N LYS A 41 -11.04 -19.41 34.73
CA LYS A 41 -10.08 -19.16 35.79
C LYS A 41 -8.93 -20.14 35.65
N ILE A 42 -7.69 -19.68 35.45
CA ILE A 42 -6.50 -20.55 35.55
C ILE A 42 -5.50 -19.96 36.55
N THR A 43 -5.08 -20.87 37.43
CA THR A 43 -4.33 -20.69 38.66
C THR A 43 -2.84 -20.43 38.40
N THR A 44 -2.26 -19.60 39.26
CA THR A 44 -0.85 -19.27 39.43
C THR A 44 0.05 -20.47 39.75
N SER A 45 1.23 -20.54 39.13
CA SER A 45 2.46 -21.02 39.80
C SER A 45 3.73 -20.50 39.12
N SER A 46 4.48 -19.65 39.82
CA SER A 46 5.90 -19.36 39.53
C SER A 46 6.78 -20.54 39.95
N PRO A 47 7.97 -20.67 39.35
CA PRO A 47 9.18 -20.52 40.16
C PRO A 47 10.21 -19.61 39.49
N GLY A 48 10.93 -18.88 40.35
CA GLY A 48 11.91 -17.88 39.98
C GLY A 48 13.24 -18.44 39.48
N ASP A 49 13.97 -17.57 38.79
CA ASP A 49 15.41 -17.66 38.69
C ASP A 49 16.04 -16.27 38.81
N THR A 50 17.19 -16.28 39.46
CA THR A 50 17.92 -15.12 39.97
C THR A 50 18.82 -14.56 38.87
N ILE A 51 18.69 -13.28 38.52
CA ILE A 51 19.68 -12.59 37.67
C ILE A 51 20.42 -11.55 38.50
N VAL A 52 21.74 -11.75 38.56
CA VAL A 52 22.76 -10.91 39.18
C VAL A 52 22.84 -9.57 38.46
N ALA A 53 22.62 -8.48 39.19
CA ALA A 53 22.80 -7.12 38.69
C ALA A 53 24.30 -6.79 38.59
N SER A 54 24.76 -6.45 37.38
CA SER A 54 26.06 -5.81 37.16
C SER A 54 25.85 -4.30 37.02
N THR A 55 26.31 -3.55 38.02
CA THR A 55 26.28 -2.08 38.05
C THR A 55 27.47 -1.54 37.27
N VAL A 56 27.21 -0.92 36.11
CA VAL A 56 28.16 0.00 35.46
C VAL A 56 27.53 1.37 35.44
N ALA A 57 28.25 2.34 36.00
CA ALA A 57 27.83 3.73 36.13
C ALA A 57 27.67 4.41 34.75
N PRO A 58 26.72 5.35 34.59
CA PRO A 58 26.55 6.08 33.34
C PRO A 58 27.68 7.08 33.15
N VAL A 59 28.35 6.98 32.00
CA VAL A 59 29.25 8.01 31.47
C VAL A 59 28.40 9.19 31.02
N VAL A 60 28.65 10.36 31.62
CA VAL A 60 28.08 11.63 31.22
C VAL A 60 28.68 12.02 29.87
N ILE A 61 27.89 11.95 28.80
CA ILE A 61 28.23 12.53 27.50
C ILE A 61 27.59 13.92 27.44
N GLU A 62 28.44 14.95 27.34
CA GLU A 62 28.03 16.34 27.14
C GLU A 62 27.18 16.49 25.87
N LYS A 63 26.09 17.25 26.01
CA LYS A 63 25.20 17.64 24.90
C LYS A 63 25.97 18.48 23.87
N PRO A 64 25.94 18.14 22.57
CA PRO A 64 26.33 19.08 21.53
C PRO A 64 25.35 20.27 21.50
N GLN A 65 25.90 21.48 21.45
CA GLN A 65 25.16 22.72 21.20
C GLN A 65 24.40 22.62 19.87
N VAL A 66 23.09 22.80 19.94
CA VAL A 66 22.21 22.99 18.79
C VAL A 66 22.52 24.36 18.18
N THR A 67 23.24 24.39 17.06
CA THR A 67 23.26 25.55 16.18
C THR A 67 21.90 25.73 15.52
N GLU A 68 21.43 26.98 15.53
CA GLU A 68 20.12 27.45 15.08
C GLU A 68 19.63 26.81 13.78
N ALA A 69 18.39 26.32 13.83
CA ALA A 69 17.63 25.93 12.66
C ALA A 69 17.48 27.11 11.70
N LEU A 70 17.87 26.90 10.45
CA LEU A 70 17.57 27.84 9.36
C LEU A 70 16.06 28.08 9.30
N ALA A 71 15.69 29.35 9.39
CA ALA A 71 14.31 29.80 9.40
C ALA A 71 13.53 29.24 8.20
N ALA A 72 12.33 28.71 8.50
CA ALA A 72 11.37 28.25 7.53
C ALA A 72 11.12 29.30 6.44
N VAL A 73 11.36 28.91 5.18
CA VAL A 73 10.96 29.67 4.01
C VAL A 73 9.44 29.78 4.04
N LYS A 74 8.93 31.01 4.22
CA LYS A 74 7.49 31.28 4.17
C LYS A 74 6.96 30.88 2.78
N PRO A 75 5.85 30.13 2.69
CA PRO A 75 5.26 29.80 1.40
C PRO A 75 4.80 31.08 0.70
N VAL A 76 5.25 31.26 -0.54
CA VAL A 76 4.80 32.33 -1.42
C VAL A 76 3.32 32.10 -1.70
N ASN A 77 2.48 33.00 -1.20
CA ASN A 77 1.04 32.95 -1.36
C ASN A 77 0.66 33.41 -2.78
N THR A 78 0.81 32.54 -3.78
CA THR A 78 0.26 32.77 -5.12
C THR A 78 -1.25 32.51 -5.07
N LYS A 79 -2.01 33.52 -4.65
CA LYS A 79 -3.46 33.60 -4.86
C LYS A 79 -3.73 33.79 -6.36
N ASN A 80 -3.76 32.69 -7.09
CA ASN A 80 -4.46 32.52 -8.36
C ASN A 80 -4.69 31.03 -8.59
N THR A 81 -5.53 30.43 -7.75
CA THR A 81 -6.04 29.07 -7.99
C THR A 81 -7.03 29.16 -9.14
N VAL A 82 -6.53 29.02 -10.38
CA VAL A 82 -7.38 28.64 -11.50
C VAL A 82 -7.95 27.28 -11.11
N LYS A 83 -9.23 27.22 -10.74
CA LYS A 83 -9.92 25.94 -10.52
C LYS A 83 -9.70 25.11 -11.78
N LYS A 84 -8.91 24.05 -11.70
CA LYS A 84 -8.77 23.10 -12.80
C LYS A 84 -10.19 22.61 -13.09
N GLN A 85 -10.68 22.88 -14.30
CA GLN A 85 -12.00 22.44 -14.70
C GLN A 85 -11.90 20.93 -14.96
N HIS A 86 -12.41 20.12 -14.03
CA HIS A 86 -12.49 18.67 -14.24
C HIS A 86 -13.66 18.38 -15.17
N ALA A 87 -13.45 17.54 -16.18
CA ALA A 87 -14.54 17.05 -17.00
C ALA A 87 -15.51 16.26 -16.12
N LYS A 88 -16.80 16.32 -16.47
CA LYS A 88 -17.83 15.61 -15.71
C LYS A 88 -17.77 14.11 -16.02
N THR A 89 -17.67 13.31 -14.97
CA THR A 89 -17.82 11.86 -15.04
C THR A 89 -19.24 11.49 -15.44
N THR A 90 -19.38 10.43 -16.24
CA THR A 90 -20.67 9.84 -16.60
C THR A 90 -20.84 8.49 -15.90
N VAL A 91 -22.07 7.99 -15.81
CA VAL A 91 -22.35 6.63 -15.30
C VAL A 91 -21.53 5.58 -16.04
N MET A 92 -21.45 5.69 -17.37
CA MET A 92 -20.65 4.75 -18.17
C MET A 92 -19.15 4.86 -17.86
N THR A 93 -18.64 6.08 -17.63
CA THR A 93 -17.23 6.29 -17.25
C THR A 93 -16.94 5.70 -15.89
N ALA A 94 -17.83 5.88 -14.90
CA ALA A 94 -17.68 5.29 -13.57
C ALA A 94 -17.68 3.76 -13.62
N LEU A 95 -18.62 3.14 -14.34
CA LEU A 95 -18.68 1.68 -14.51
C LEU A 95 -17.49 1.08 -15.28
N LYS A 96 -16.87 1.87 -16.17
CA LYS A 96 -15.63 1.46 -16.84
C LYS A 96 -14.44 1.60 -15.92
N GLY A 97 -14.34 2.74 -15.22
CA GLY A 97 -13.29 2.98 -14.23
C GLY A 97 -13.28 1.93 -13.12
N SER A 98 -14.45 1.46 -12.67
CA SER A 98 -14.54 0.43 -11.63
C SER A 98 -13.98 -0.94 -12.04
N LYS A 99 -13.65 -1.13 -13.32
CA LYS A 99 -13.05 -2.33 -13.89
C LYS A 99 -11.71 -2.03 -14.58
N ASP A 100 -11.12 -0.87 -14.29
CA ASP A 100 -9.85 -0.43 -14.86
C ASP A 100 -8.68 -0.94 -14.01
N ASP A 101 -8.56 -2.26 -13.95
CA ASP A 101 -7.60 -3.02 -13.13
C ASP A 101 -6.58 -3.82 -13.98
N ASP A 102 -6.48 -3.53 -15.28
CA ASP A 102 -5.52 -4.13 -16.22
C ASP A 102 -4.11 -3.54 -16.04
N TRP A 103 -3.56 -3.66 -14.82
CA TRP A 103 -2.29 -3.05 -14.44
C TRP A 103 -1.06 -3.71 -15.09
N ASP A 104 -1.18 -4.96 -15.50
CA ASP A 104 -0.10 -5.72 -16.13
C ASP A 104 0.09 -5.37 -17.61
N LYS A 105 -0.84 -4.62 -18.20
CA LYS A 105 -0.80 -4.27 -19.62
C LYS A 105 0.46 -3.50 -20.00
N GLY A 106 1.30 -4.16 -20.82
CA GLY A 106 2.54 -3.59 -21.31
C GLY A 106 3.67 -3.54 -20.28
N ALA A 107 3.48 -4.10 -19.09
CA ALA A 107 4.49 -4.18 -18.03
C ALA A 107 5.61 -5.21 -18.30
N GLY A 108 5.67 -5.73 -19.53
CA GLY A 108 6.64 -6.71 -19.99
C GLY A 108 6.29 -8.15 -19.62
N ASP A 109 7.21 -9.04 -19.98
CA ASP A 109 7.05 -10.49 -19.82
C ASP A 109 7.43 -10.94 -18.40
N LEU A 110 7.03 -12.16 -18.05
CA LEU A 110 7.48 -12.80 -16.82
C LEU A 110 9.01 -12.97 -16.82
N CYS A 111 9.61 -12.83 -15.65
CA CYS A 111 11.03 -13.12 -15.46
C CYS A 111 11.33 -14.58 -15.89
N PRO A 112 12.39 -14.82 -16.68
CA PRO A 112 12.85 -16.18 -16.97
C PRO A 112 13.10 -16.97 -15.69
N SER A 113 12.86 -18.29 -15.71
CA SER A 113 12.98 -19.15 -14.51
C SER A 113 14.38 -19.19 -13.89
N GLY A 114 15.43 -18.89 -14.66
CA GLY A 114 16.81 -18.76 -14.18
C GLY A 114 17.24 -17.31 -13.89
N SER A 115 16.31 -16.36 -13.98
CA SER A 115 16.61 -14.94 -13.75
C SER A 115 17.07 -14.72 -12.30
N PRO A 116 18.10 -13.89 -12.08
CA PRO A 116 18.51 -13.53 -10.72
C PRO A 116 17.38 -12.83 -9.95
N TYR A 117 16.40 -12.23 -10.64
CA TYR A 117 15.26 -11.53 -10.05
C TYR A 117 14.14 -12.47 -9.57
N ALA A 118 14.06 -13.67 -10.15
CA ALA A 118 13.10 -14.72 -9.78
C ALA A 118 13.70 -15.74 -8.81
N ALA A 119 14.91 -15.51 -8.31
CA ALA A 119 15.58 -16.42 -7.41
C ALA A 119 14.81 -16.55 -6.08
N MET A 120 14.50 -17.79 -5.69
CA MET A 120 14.06 -18.08 -4.33
C MET A 120 15.26 -17.95 -3.39
N ILE A 121 15.06 -17.24 -2.28
CA ILE A 121 16.08 -17.12 -1.23
C ILE A 121 15.71 -18.07 -0.10
N ASN A 122 16.63 -18.99 0.24
CA ASN A 122 16.49 -19.80 1.43
C ASN A 122 16.97 -18.98 2.63
N LEU A 123 16.07 -18.68 3.56
CA LEU A 123 16.41 -18.00 4.81
C LEU A 123 17.16 -18.94 5.75
N ASP A 124 18.26 -18.44 6.33
CA ASP A 124 19.03 -19.14 7.37
C ASP A 124 19.27 -18.19 8.58
N PRO A 125 18.63 -18.44 9.74
CA PRO A 125 17.69 -19.52 10.02
C PRO A 125 16.36 -19.35 9.26
N PRO A 126 15.59 -20.44 9.04
CA PRO A 126 14.25 -20.35 8.46
C PRO A 126 13.32 -19.46 9.30
N PHE A 127 12.43 -18.72 8.63
CA PHE A 127 11.45 -17.89 9.32
C PHE A 127 10.54 -18.74 10.23
N PRO A 128 10.34 -18.37 11.50
CA PRO A 128 9.57 -19.17 12.45
C PRO A 128 8.06 -19.08 12.15
N TYR A 129 7.57 -19.93 11.24
CA TYR A 129 6.17 -19.93 10.82
C TYR A 129 5.20 -20.14 12.01
N ARG A 130 4.34 -19.15 12.26
CA ARG A 130 3.09 -19.33 13.02
C ARG A 130 1.91 -19.38 12.06
N GLY A 131 1.76 -20.51 11.37
CA GLY A 131 0.69 -20.75 10.42
C GLY A 131 0.89 -19.99 9.10
N ASP A 132 1.01 -20.73 8.00
CA ASP A 132 0.99 -20.11 6.69
C ASP A 132 -0.46 -19.81 6.29
N ARG A 133 -0.90 -18.56 6.44
CA ARG A 133 -2.15 -18.10 5.81
C ARG A 133 -1.95 -17.96 4.30
N LYS A 134 -1.39 -18.97 3.60
CA LYS A 134 -1.27 -18.94 2.15
C LYS A 134 -2.64 -19.17 1.53
N ILE A 135 -3.27 -18.11 1.01
CA ILE A 135 -4.22 -18.28 -0.10
C ILE A 135 -3.43 -18.75 -1.32
N PRO A 136 -3.62 -19.99 -1.80
CA PRO A 136 -2.85 -20.55 -2.91
C PRO A 136 -3.13 -19.89 -4.26
N THR A 137 -4.16 -19.03 -4.34
CA THR A 137 -4.63 -18.42 -5.60
C THR A 137 -3.78 -17.26 -6.08
N TYR A 138 -2.88 -16.73 -5.23
CA TYR A 138 -2.06 -15.55 -5.56
C TYR A 138 -0.57 -15.91 -5.41
N ASP A 139 -0.03 -16.45 -6.50
CA ASP A 139 1.40 -16.68 -6.63
C ASP A 139 2.15 -15.34 -6.79
N GLU A 140 3.41 -15.36 -6.37
CA GLU A 140 4.31 -14.24 -6.63
C GLU A 140 4.53 -14.09 -8.13
N LYS A 141 4.46 -12.84 -8.60
CA LYS A 141 4.78 -12.49 -9.98
C LYS A 141 6.15 -11.80 -10.00
N CYS A 142 6.95 -12.18 -10.98
CA CYS A 142 8.15 -11.45 -11.38
C CYS A 142 7.96 -11.05 -12.84
N GLN A 143 7.98 -9.75 -13.15
CA GLN A 143 7.87 -9.22 -14.51
C GLN A 143 9.01 -8.25 -14.83
N LEU A 144 9.40 -8.19 -16.10
CA LEU A 144 10.50 -7.36 -16.59
C LEU A 144 10.02 -6.39 -17.68
N LEU A 145 10.05 -5.11 -17.36
CA LEU A 145 9.94 -4.04 -18.34
C LEU A 145 11.33 -3.61 -18.79
N ASN A 146 11.51 -3.50 -20.11
CA ASN A 146 12.76 -3.10 -20.76
C ASN A 146 13.98 -3.96 -20.34
N PRO A 147 13.93 -5.29 -20.53
CA PRO A 147 15.03 -6.19 -20.13
C PRO A 147 16.34 -5.89 -20.88
N ASP A 148 17.45 -6.38 -20.34
CA ASP A 148 18.82 -6.25 -20.90
C ASP A 148 19.35 -4.80 -20.98
N ASN A 149 18.78 -3.91 -20.16
CA ASN A 149 19.12 -2.49 -20.08
C ASN A 149 19.61 -2.08 -18.68
N GLU A 150 20.11 -3.02 -17.88
CA GLU A 150 20.62 -2.76 -16.52
C GLU A 150 21.80 -1.78 -16.53
N LYS A 151 22.53 -1.68 -17.64
CA LYS A 151 23.58 -0.67 -17.85
C LYS A 151 23.05 0.77 -17.78
N ASN A 152 21.75 0.97 -18.06
CA ASN A 152 21.05 2.26 -17.95
C ASN A 152 20.40 2.42 -16.58
N GLY A 153 20.61 1.49 -15.64
CA GLY A 153 19.97 1.44 -14.35
C GLY A 153 19.05 0.23 -14.18
N LEU A 154 18.83 -0.14 -12.93
CA LEU A 154 17.95 -1.20 -12.48
C LEU A 154 17.06 -0.67 -11.36
N VAL A 155 15.75 -0.78 -11.58
CA VAL A 155 14.70 -0.49 -10.59
C VAL A 155 14.05 -1.78 -10.17
N MET A 156 13.94 -2.04 -8.87
CA MET A 156 13.12 -3.13 -8.34
C MET A 156 11.91 -2.54 -7.61
N VAL A 157 10.72 -2.81 -8.13
CA VAL A 157 9.44 -2.46 -7.52
C VAL A 157 8.90 -3.69 -6.82
N VAL A 158 8.69 -3.60 -5.52
CA VAL A 158 8.30 -4.71 -4.66
C VAL A 158 7.05 -4.37 -3.84
N GLY A 159 6.16 -5.33 -3.65
CA GLY A 159 4.96 -5.11 -2.87
C GLY A 159 3.81 -6.05 -3.18
N ASP A 160 2.60 -5.60 -2.86
CA ASP A 160 1.37 -6.35 -3.11
C ASP A 160 0.66 -5.89 -4.41
N SER A 161 -0.66 -5.99 -4.46
CA SER A 161 -1.47 -5.46 -5.57
C SER A 161 -1.34 -3.95 -5.77
N HIS A 162 -0.91 -3.20 -4.75
CA HIS A 162 -0.62 -1.78 -4.83
C HIS A 162 0.69 -1.49 -5.57
N ALA A 163 1.65 -2.43 -5.55
CA ALA A 163 2.79 -2.37 -6.47
C ALA A 163 2.34 -2.63 -7.91
N ASP A 164 1.38 -3.55 -8.14
CA ASP A 164 0.85 -3.81 -9.46
C ASP A 164 0.18 -2.57 -10.06
N MET A 165 -0.70 -1.87 -9.33
CA MET A 165 -1.37 -0.65 -9.82
C MET A 165 -0.41 0.49 -10.19
N SER A 166 0.86 0.42 -9.79
CA SER A 166 1.89 1.40 -10.14
C SER A 166 2.52 1.15 -11.51
N LYS A 167 2.46 -0.09 -12.02
CA LYS A 167 3.04 -0.51 -13.32
C LYS A 167 2.64 0.37 -14.50
N PRO A 168 1.37 0.79 -14.68
CA PRO A 168 0.97 1.56 -15.85
C PRO A 168 1.76 2.87 -16.01
N ARG A 169 2.23 3.47 -14.92
CA ARG A 169 3.10 4.65 -14.99
C ARG A 169 4.46 4.34 -15.58
N PHE A 170 5.12 3.30 -15.09
CA PHE A 170 6.41 2.83 -15.61
C PHE A 170 6.32 2.50 -17.10
N VAL A 171 5.24 1.83 -17.53
CA VAL A 171 4.98 1.52 -18.93
C VAL A 171 4.89 2.80 -19.77
N LYS A 172 4.13 3.80 -19.30
CA LYS A 172 4.06 5.10 -20.00
C LYS A 172 5.43 5.77 -20.11
N LEU A 173 6.20 5.80 -19.03
CA LEU A 173 7.52 6.43 -19.03
C LEU A 173 8.49 5.72 -19.99
N HIS A 174 8.43 4.39 -20.07
CA HIS A 174 9.19 3.61 -21.03
C HIS A 174 8.78 3.93 -22.48
N GLU A 175 7.47 3.95 -22.78
CA GLU A 175 6.98 4.31 -24.11
C GLU A 175 7.40 5.74 -24.52
N ASP A 176 7.32 6.69 -23.59
CA ASP A 176 7.74 8.07 -23.82
C ASP A 176 9.26 8.15 -24.06
N ALA A 177 10.07 7.39 -23.31
CA ALA A 177 11.52 7.31 -23.51
C ALA A 177 11.88 6.69 -24.87
N VAL A 178 11.22 5.59 -25.27
CA VAL A 178 11.39 4.97 -26.59
C VAL A 178 11.05 5.95 -27.71
N LYS A 179 9.91 6.64 -27.60
CA LYS A 179 9.49 7.66 -28.57
C LYS A 179 10.49 8.81 -28.66
N ALA A 180 11.04 9.23 -27.53
CA ALA A 180 12.04 10.28 -27.44
C ALA A 180 13.48 9.82 -27.74
N LYS A 181 13.70 8.52 -27.98
CA LYS A 181 15.02 7.88 -28.14
C LYS A 181 15.96 8.17 -26.96
N LYS A 182 15.42 8.14 -25.74
CA LYS A 182 16.17 8.33 -24.48
C LYS A 182 16.45 6.97 -23.82
N PRO A 183 17.52 6.85 -23.01
CA PRO A 183 17.75 5.66 -22.21
C PRO A 183 16.61 5.48 -21.20
N PHE A 184 16.35 4.22 -20.85
CA PHE A 184 15.41 3.81 -19.81
C PHE A 184 16.03 2.61 -19.06
N PRO A 185 15.85 2.50 -17.73
CA PRO A 185 16.40 1.39 -16.95
C PRO A 185 15.66 0.08 -17.22
N THR A 186 16.22 -1.06 -16.81
CA THR A 186 15.42 -2.27 -16.59
C THR A 186 14.55 -2.04 -15.34
N VAL A 187 13.26 -2.34 -15.42
CA VAL A 187 12.35 -2.30 -14.26
C VAL A 187 11.84 -3.71 -13.98
N VAL A 188 12.08 -4.19 -12.76
CA VAL A 188 11.61 -5.47 -12.26
C VAL A 188 10.42 -5.22 -11.34
N PHE A 189 9.30 -5.85 -11.62
CA PHE A 189 8.17 -5.92 -10.70
C PHE A 189 8.17 -7.27 -10.02
N LYS A 190 8.44 -7.31 -8.72
CA LYS A 190 8.33 -8.52 -7.89
C LYS A 190 7.19 -8.31 -6.90
N THR A 191 6.00 -8.75 -7.28
CA THR A 191 4.76 -8.41 -6.59
C THR A 191 4.00 -9.66 -6.17
N ARG A 192 3.20 -9.55 -5.12
CA ARG A 192 2.35 -10.64 -4.68
C ARG A 192 1.00 -10.16 -4.17
N PHE A 193 -0.02 -10.43 -4.96
CA PHE A 193 -1.39 -9.98 -4.70
C PHE A 193 -1.90 -10.44 -3.33
N GLY A 194 -2.45 -9.51 -2.54
CA GLY A 194 -3.04 -9.78 -1.23
C GLY A 194 -2.04 -10.28 -0.18
N ARG A 195 -0.75 -9.91 -0.30
CA ARG A 195 0.30 -10.32 0.64
C ARG A 195 1.12 -9.17 1.16
N ALA A 196 1.11 -9.01 2.47
CA ALA A 196 1.99 -8.10 3.17
C ALA A 196 3.46 -8.37 2.83
N LEU A 197 4.12 -7.38 2.22
CA LEU A 197 5.57 -7.33 2.13
C LEU A 197 6.12 -6.58 3.36
N LEU A 198 5.93 -7.18 4.53
CA LEU A 198 6.28 -6.63 5.86
C LEU A 198 6.97 -7.69 6.74
N PRO A 199 7.71 -7.30 7.81
CA PRO A 199 8.46 -8.20 8.71
C PRO A 199 7.67 -9.32 9.41
N CYS A 200 6.35 -9.32 9.31
CA CYS A 200 5.47 -10.42 9.73
C CYS A 200 5.51 -11.64 8.79
N ARG A 201 6.24 -11.59 7.67
CA ARG A 201 6.21 -12.60 6.60
C ARG A 201 7.61 -13.04 6.17
N PRO A 202 7.82 -14.32 5.82
CA PRO A 202 9.10 -14.79 5.26
C PRO A 202 9.43 -14.10 3.94
N GLU A 203 8.42 -13.85 3.10
CA GLU A 203 8.61 -13.30 1.75
C GLU A 203 9.20 -11.89 1.76
N TYR A 204 8.95 -11.15 2.83
CA TYR A 204 9.61 -9.87 3.09
C TYR A 204 11.12 -10.05 3.23
N TYR A 205 11.58 -10.94 4.11
CA TYR A 205 13.01 -11.18 4.33
C TYR A 205 13.70 -11.76 3.09
N GLU A 206 13.01 -12.65 2.36
CA GLU A 206 13.50 -13.15 1.07
C GLU A 206 13.73 -12.01 0.08
N THR A 207 12.81 -11.04 0.04
CA THR A 207 12.93 -9.85 -0.81
C THR A 207 14.05 -8.92 -0.34
N ILE A 208 14.20 -8.68 0.96
CA ILE A 208 15.31 -7.89 1.51
C ILE A 208 16.66 -8.50 1.12
N GLU A 209 16.84 -9.81 1.32
CA GLU A 209 18.08 -10.51 0.95
C GLU A 209 18.32 -10.51 -0.56
N LEU A 210 17.26 -10.65 -1.36
CA LEU A 210 17.35 -10.50 -2.80
C LEU A 210 17.83 -9.09 -3.18
N LEU A 211 17.28 -8.04 -2.59
CA LEU A 211 17.70 -6.66 -2.85
C LEU A 211 19.15 -6.42 -2.43
N LYS A 212 19.59 -6.94 -1.29
CA LYS A 212 21.00 -6.89 -0.83
C LYS A 212 21.95 -7.60 -1.81
N ARG A 213 21.50 -8.70 -2.41
CA ARG A 213 22.27 -9.47 -3.40
C ARG A 213 22.35 -8.77 -4.75
N ILE A 214 21.22 -8.28 -5.25
CA ILE A 214 21.10 -7.66 -6.58
C ILE A 214 21.68 -6.26 -6.60
N LYS A 215 21.51 -5.51 -5.51
CA LYS A 215 21.94 -4.10 -5.37
C LYS A 215 21.46 -3.22 -6.53
N PRO A 216 20.13 -3.13 -6.76
CA PRO A 216 19.60 -2.24 -7.79
C PRO A 216 19.96 -0.78 -7.47
N GLN A 217 19.95 0.11 -8.47
CA GLN A 217 20.11 1.54 -8.20
C GLN A 217 18.94 2.06 -7.35
N VAL A 218 17.74 1.52 -7.57
CA VAL A 218 16.52 1.93 -6.87
C VAL A 218 15.71 0.71 -6.44
N ALA A 219 15.23 0.74 -5.19
CA ALA A 219 14.20 -0.17 -4.69
C ALA A 219 12.97 0.64 -4.28
N MET A 220 11.79 0.32 -4.80
CA MET A 220 10.52 0.97 -4.47
C MET A 220 9.59 -0.03 -3.79
N PHE A 221 9.19 0.27 -2.56
CA PHE A 221 8.24 -0.52 -1.79
C PHE A 221 6.84 0.09 -1.90
N VAL A 222 5.86 -0.71 -2.31
CA VAL A 222 4.45 -0.30 -2.39
C VAL A 222 3.58 -1.33 -1.71
N VAL A 223 3.15 -1.01 -0.49
CA VAL A 223 2.43 -1.93 0.38
C VAL A 223 1.15 -1.27 0.86
N HIS A 224 0.08 -2.05 0.97
CA HIS A 224 -1.17 -1.62 1.57
C HIS A 224 -1.09 -1.64 3.11
N TYR A 225 -0.35 -0.67 3.66
CA TYR A 225 -0.03 -0.63 5.10
C TYR A 225 -1.27 -0.67 5.98
N MET A 226 -2.34 0.03 5.63
CA MET A 226 -3.57 0.10 6.43
C MET A 226 -4.32 -1.23 6.52
N GLN A 227 -4.18 -2.13 5.54
CA GLN A 227 -4.72 -3.48 5.68
C GLN A 227 -3.86 -4.34 6.60
N TYR A 228 -2.54 -4.22 6.55
CA TYR A 228 -1.62 -5.17 7.19
C TYR A 228 -1.16 -4.75 8.58
N LEU A 229 -1.16 -3.45 8.85
CA LEU A 229 -0.89 -2.81 10.14
C LEU A 229 -2.20 -2.22 10.66
N ASN A 230 -3.05 -3.07 11.25
CA ASN A 230 -4.39 -2.72 11.70
C ASN A 230 -4.71 -3.42 13.03
N PRO A 231 -4.07 -3.01 14.14
CA PRO A 231 -4.12 -3.73 15.39
C PRO A 231 -5.51 -3.64 16.04
N GLY A 232 -5.95 -4.75 16.60
CA GLY A 232 -7.21 -4.89 17.33
C GLY A 232 -7.10 -5.77 18.58
N ALA A 233 -5.88 -6.15 18.96
CA ALA A 233 -5.62 -6.82 20.22
C ALA A 233 -5.79 -5.86 21.42
N PRO A 234 -6.04 -6.38 22.64
CA PRO A 234 -6.03 -5.58 23.86
C PRO A 234 -4.72 -4.79 24.04
N GLU A 235 -4.80 -3.59 24.61
CA GLU A 235 -3.63 -2.71 24.81
C GLU A 235 -2.55 -3.33 25.71
N ASP A 236 -2.92 -4.23 26.61
CA ASP A 236 -2.02 -4.94 27.53
C ASP A 236 -1.44 -6.24 26.95
N GLN A 237 -1.82 -6.60 25.71
CA GLN A 237 -1.24 -7.76 25.03
C GLN A 237 0.21 -7.45 24.62
N PRO A 238 1.20 -8.20 25.13
CA PRO A 238 2.59 -7.97 24.77
C PRO A 238 2.88 -8.43 23.34
N TYR A 239 3.97 -7.90 22.78
CA TYR A 239 4.55 -8.37 21.52
C TYR A 239 4.70 -9.89 21.47
N VAL A 240 4.38 -10.48 20.31
CA VAL A 240 4.52 -11.91 20.05
C VAL A 240 5.37 -12.15 18.81
N ALA A 241 6.55 -12.77 18.97
CA ALA A 241 7.44 -13.10 17.85
C ALA A 241 7.08 -14.44 17.14
N PRO A 242 7.06 -14.49 15.80
CA PRO A 242 7.01 -13.33 14.90
C PRO A 242 5.63 -12.67 14.90
N PRO A 243 5.55 -11.35 14.66
CA PRO A 243 4.28 -10.62 14.67
C PRO A 243 3.38 -11.13 13.54
N GLN A 244 2.07 -11.13 13.78
CA GLN A 244 1.08 -11.46 12.75
C GLN A 244 0.72 -10.22 11.94
N CYS A 245 0.69 -10.36 10.62
CA CYS A 245 0.04 -9.35 9.79
C CYS A 245 -1.47 -9.52 9.80
N CYS A 246 -2.15 -8.39 9.78
CA CYS A 246 -3.57 -8.34 9.47
C CYS A 246 -3.79 -8.87 8.05
N PHE A 247 -5.02 -9.28 7.73
CA PHE A 247 -5.32 -9.85 6.41
C PHE A 247 -6.61 -9.32 5.82
N ILE A 248 -7.62 -9.08 6.66
CA ILE A 248 -8.92 -8.59 6.21
C ILE A 248 -8.87 -7.07 6.10
N GLU A 249 -9.24 -6.56 4.93
CA GLU A 249 -9.30 -5.13 4.65
C GLU A 249 -10.32 -4.43 5.57
N TYR A 250 -10.01 -3.18 5.94
CA TYR A 250 -10.87 -2.31 6.77
C TYR A 250 -11.28 -2.89 8.13
N THR A 251 -10.61 -3.94 8.62
CA THR A 251 -10.95 -4.62 9.87
C THR A 251 -9.72 -4.76 10.75
N THR A 252 -9.83 -4.31 11.99
CA THR A 252 -8.79 -4.50 13.02
C THR A 252 -8.58 -5.99 13.30
N CYS A 253 -7.34 -6.42 13.47
CA CYS A 253 -6.95 -7.81 13.72
C CYS A 253 -6.67 -8.06 15.21
N LYS A 254 -7.38 -9.02 15.81
CA LYS A 254 -7.24 -9.34 17.24
C LYS A 254 -5.89 -9.98 17.58
N GLU A 255 -5.21 -10.52 16.57
CA GLU A 255 -3.91 -11.16 16.69
C GLU A 255 -2.74 -10.18 16.59
N GLN A 256 -3.01 -8.90 16.31
CA GLN A 256 -1.99 -7.86 16.20
C GLN A 256 -2.23 -6.78 17.26
N SER A 257 -1.26 -6.59 18.13
CA SER A 257 -1.20 -5.50 19.10
C SER A 257 -0.48 -4.28 18.53
N MET A 258 -0.61 -3.13 19.20
CA MET A 258 0.21 -1.96 18.87
C MET A 258 1.72 -2.23 19.08
N ASP A 259 2.08 -3.10 20.02
CA ASP A 259 3.48 -3.50 20.24
C ASP A 259 4.02 -4.30 19.04
N ASP A 260 3.20 -5.18 18.44
CA ASP A 260 3.55 -5.88 17.20
C ASP A 260 3.76 -4.91 16.04
N VAL A 261 2.90 -3.90 15.88
CA VAL A 261 3.06 -2.85 14.87
C VAL A 261 4.37 -2.09 15.05
N ARG A 262 4.70 -1.68 16.29
CA ARG A 262 5.95 -0.98 16.57
C ARG A 262 7.16 -1.84 16.23
N GLU A 263 7.16 -3.11 16.61
CA GLU A 263 8.28 -4.01 16.32
C GLU A 263 8.44 -4.26 14.82
N MET A 264 7.33 -4.43 14.08
CA MET A 264 7.37 -4.51 12.62
C MET A 264 7.95 -3.24 12.00
N LEU A 265 7.56 -2.05 12.46
CA LEU A 265 8.10 -0.80 11.91
C LEU A 265 9.56 -0.56 12.28
N ASN A 266 10.00 -0.98 13.48
CA ASN A 266 11.41 -0.95 13.87
C ASN A 266 12.26 -1.84 12.97
N GLN A 267 11.82 -3.08 12.73
CA GLN A 267 12.49 -4.02 11.83
C GLN A 267 12.49 -3.50 10.39
N TYR A 268 11.36 -2.96 9.93
CA TYR A 268 11.23 -2.35 8.61
C TYR A 268 12.22 -1.20 8.43
N GLN A 269 12.31 -0.27 9.39
CA GLN A 269 13.31 0.80 9.38
C GLN A 269 14.73 0.25 9.31
N ALA A 270 15.08 -0.74 10.14
CA ALA A 270 16.42 -1.31 10.16
C ALA A 270 16.81 -1.93 8.80
N ASP A 271 15.94 -2.74 8.21
CA ASP A 271 16.21 -3.38 6.92
C ASP A 271 16.31 -2.37 5.78
N LEU A 272 15.42 -1.37 5.74
CA LEU A 272 15.50 -0.30 4.75
C LEU A 272 16.81 0.51 4.91
N SER A 273 17.26 0.73 6.15
CA SER A 273 18.54 1.39 6.43
C SER A 273 19.72 0.59 5.89
N GLU A 274 19.68 -0.75 6.01
CA GLU A 274 20.70 -1.62 5.45
C GLU A 274 20.75 -1.54 3.93
N LEU A 275 19.59 -1.52 3.26
CA LEU A 275 19.52 -1.33 1.81
C LEU A 275 20.11 0.03 1.40
N ALA A 276 19.75 1.09 2.11
CA ALA A 276 20.30 2.43 1.87
C ALA A 276 21.82 2.48 2.08
N ALA A 277 22.33 1.81 3.12
CA ALA A 277 23.77 1.72 3.40
C ALA A 277 24.55 0.97 2.30
N LEU A 278 23.89 0.10 1.53
CA LEU A 278 24.46 -0.54 0.34
C LEU A 278 24.49 0.39 -0.90
N GLY A 279 24.02 1.63 -0.77
CA GLY A 279 23.95 2.61 -1.86
C GLY A 279 22.69 2.49 -2.72
N ILE A 280 21.70 1.69 -2.29
CA ILE A 280 20.41 1.57 -2.97
C ILE A 280 19.57 2.79 -2.61
N LYS A 281 19.00 3.49 -3.60
CA LYS A 281 18.02 4.55 -3.34
C LYS A 281 16.68 3.89 -3.00
N VAL A 282 16.26 3.99 -1.75
CA VAL A 282 15.03 3.36 -1.27
C VAL A 282 13.88 4.36 -1.34
N TYR A 283 12.81 3.97 -2.02
CA TYR A 283 11.54 4.69 -2.07
C TYR A 283 10.45 3.86 -1.40
N VAL A 284 9.60 4.50 -0.63
CA VAL A 284 8.46 3.87 0.03
C VAL A 284 7.22 4.68 -0.27
N VAL A 285 6.16 4.01 -0.73
CA VAL A 285 4.92 4.68 -1.13
C VAL A 285 3.94 4.77 0.03
N ASP A 286 3.41 5.97 0.23
CA ASP A 286 2.15 6.17 0.93
C ASP A 286 1.06 6.42 -0.10
N GLN A 287 0.04 5.55 -0.10
CA GLN A 287 -1.12 5.73 -0.97
C GLN A 287 -1.98 6.92 -0.54
N GLY A 288 -2.06 7.21 0.77
CA GLY A 288 -2.95 8.19 1.37
C GLY A 288 -4.40 7.68 1.51
N PRO A 289 -5.42 8.57 1.46
CA PRO A 289 -6.78 8.21 1.81
C PRO A 289 -7.44 7.20 0.86
N GLU A 290 -7.89 6.10 1.45
CA GLU A 290 -8.59 5.01 0.79
C GLU A 290 -9.87 4.63 1.53
N THR A 291 -11.00 4.74 0.84
CA THR A 291 -12.31 4.53 1.44
C THR A 291 -13.19 3.77 0.47
N TYR A 292 -14.09 2.95 1.00
CA TYR A 292 -15.02 2.18 0.18
C TYR A 292 -15.82 3.05 -0.80
N TRP A 293 -16.19 4.28 -0.39
CA TRP A 293 -16.96 5.18 -1.23
C TRP A 293 -16.14 5.89 -2.31
N GLN A 294 -14.80 5.83 -2.29
CA GLN A 294 -13.98 6.26 -3.44
C GLN A 294 -14.07 5.26 -4.60
N CYS A 295 -14.58 4.04 -4.39
CA CYS A 295 -14.85 3.08 -5.46
C CYS A 295 -15.99 3.60 -6.37
N PRO A 296 -15.78 3.73 -7.69
CA PRO A 296 -16.76 4.32 -8.61
C PRO A 296 -18.04 3.51 -8.78
N GLU A 297 -18.00 2.21 -8.44
CA GLU A 297 -19.18 1.36 -8.41
C GLU A 297 -20.22 1.88 -7.39
N SER A 298 -19.75 2.41 -6.26
CA SER A 298 -20.62 2.97 -5.21
C SER A 298 -21.31 4.27 -5.62
N TRP A 299 -20.88 4.91 -6.72
CA TRP A 299 -21.44 6.19 -7.17
C TRP A 299 -22.67 6.00 -8.07
N VAL A 300 -22.90 4.80 -8.58
CA VAL A 300 -23.93 4.55 -9.59
C VAL A 300 -25.25 4.21 -8.92
N ASN A 301 -26.26 5.06 -9.13
CA ASN A 301 -27.63 4.81 -8.69
C ASN A 301 -28.58 4.83 -9.89
N GLY A 302 -28.86 3.65 -10.44
CA GLY A 302 -29.62 3.51 -11.68
C GLY A 302 -28.93 4.19 -12.85
N ASN A 303 -29.56 5.23 -13.41
CA ASN A 303 -29.00 6.04 -14.50
C ASN A 303 -28.35 7.35 -14.01
N GLN A 304 -28.17 7.51 -12.70
CA GLN A 304 -27.60 8.70 -12.08
C GLN A 304 -26.23 8.41 -11.45
N LEU A 305 -25.41 9.45 -11.41
CA LEU A 305 -24.12 9.45 -10.71
C LEU A 305 -24.26 10.28 -9.44
N VAL A 306 -24.06 9.64 -8.29
CA VAL A 306 -24.03 10.26 -6.96
C VAL A 306 -22.60 10.14 -6.44
N MET A 307 -21.78 11.15 -6.74
CA MET A 307 -20.41 11.16 -6.24
C MET A 307 -20.39 11.41 -4.72
N PRO A 308 -19.49 10.74 -3.98
CA PRO A 308 -19.32 10.95 -2.56
C PRO A 308 -18.73 12.33 -2.27
N LEU A 309 -18.72 12.68 -0.98
CA LEU A 309 -17.94 13.81 -0.50
C LEU A 309 -16.46 13.55 -0.72
N LYS A 310 -15.73 14.62 -1.04
CA LYS A 310 -14.26 14.58 -1.11
C LYS A 310 -13.68 14.20 0.24
N VAL A 311 -12.55 13.50 0.21
CA VAL A 311 -11.81 13.13 1.41
C VAL A 311 -10.77 14.22 1.72
N SER A 312 -10.69 14.61 2.99
CA SER A 312 -9.68 15.55 3.50
C SER A 312 -8.42 14.78 3.89
N ARG A 313 -7.26 15.17 3.34
CA ARG A 313 -5.96 14.58 3.67
C ARG A 313 -5.61 14.79 5.14
N ALA A 314 -5.85 15.99 5.67
CA ALA A 314 -5.59 16.33 7.06
C ALA A 314 -6.49 15.56 8.01
N SER A 315 -7.79 15.41 7.69
CA SER A 315 -8.71 14.63 8.51
C SER A 315 -8.32 13.16 8.54
N TRP A 316 -7.92 12.62 7.38
CA TRP A 316 -7.41 11.26 7.27
C TRP A 316 -6.12 11.06 8.06
N ALA A 317 -5.14 11.96 7.91
CA ALA A 317 -3.88 11.90 8.63
C ALA A 317 -4.07 11.99 10.16
N GLU A 318 -5.05 12.76 10.63
CA GLU A 318 -5.39 12.82 12.05
C GLU A 318 -6.06 11.52 12.54
N GLU A 319 -7.02 10.98 11.78
CA GLU A 319 -7.71 9.73 12.12
C GLU A 319 -6.75 8.53 12.18
N TYR A 320 -5.84 8.44 11.21
CA TYR A 320 -4.86 7.36 11.07
C TYR A 320 -3.47 7.76 11.56
N LYS A 321 -3.37 8.77 12.41
CA LYS A 321 -2.11 9.26 12.99
C LYS A 321 -1.30 8.13 13.62
N TRP A 322 -1.97 7.22 14.31
CA TRP A 322 -1.37 6.06 14.97
C TRP A 322 -0.63 5.12 13.99
N LEU A 323 -0.98 5.13 12.71
CA LEU A 323 -0.36 4.34 11.64
C LEU A 323 0.68 5.15 10.88
N TYR A 324 0.29 6.32 10.36
CA TYR A 324 1.13 7.07 9.43
C TYR A 324 2.31 7.77 10.12
N ASP A 325 2.14 8.31 11.33
CA ASP A 325 3.26 8.93 12.06
C ASP A 325 4.43 7.95 12.25
N PRO A 326 4.23 6.76 12.87
CA PRO A 326 5.34 5.84 13.06
C PRO A 326 5.86 5.24 11.74
N LEU A 327 5.00 5.04 10.74
CA LEU A 327 5.43 4.58 9.42
C LEU A 327 6.34 5.61 8.74
N HIS A 328 5.94 6.88 8.68
CA HIS A 328 6.73 7.96 8.09
C HIS A 328 8.03 8.18 8.88
N ALA A 329 7.98 8.08 10.22
CA ALA A 329 9.17 8.14 11.06
C ALA A 329 10.15 6.99 10.76
N ALA A 330 9.65 5.76 10.57
CA ALA A 330 10.46 4.60 10.19
C ALA A 330 11.15 4.80 8.83
N ILE A 331 10.41 5.32 7.85
CA ILE A 331 10.93 5.61 6.49
C ILE A 331 12.01 6.69 6.56
N ALA A 332 11.74 7.80 7.27
CA ALA A 332 12.71 8.88 7.44
C ALA A 332 13.96 8.41 8.22
N GLY A 333 13.77 7.63 9.28
CA GLY A 333 14.85 7.05 10.08
C GLY A 333 15.74 6.08 9.29
N ALA A 334 15.20 5.49 8.22
CA ALA A 334 15.95 4.63 7.29
C ALA A 334 16.71 5.39 6.19
N ASN A 335 16.64 6.73 6.17
CA ASN A 335 17.13 7.55 5.06
C ASN A 335 16.52 7.15 3.71
N ALA A 336 15.26 6.68 3.73
CA ALA A 336 14.47 6.38 2.55
C ALA A 336 13.61 7.59 2.16
N THR A 337 13.16 7.62 0.89
CA THR A 337 12.30 8.67 0.36
C THR A 337 10.83 8.22 0.39
N LEU A 338 9.98 8.99 1.08
CA LEU A 338 8.54 8.80 1.04
C LEU A 338 7.96 9.36 -0.27
N LEU A 339 7.15 8.56 -0.96
CA LEU A 339 6.36 8.97 -2.12
C LEU A 339 4.89 9.02 -1.72
N ASP A 340 4.32 10.22 -1.61
CA ASP A 340 2.88 10.37 -1.37
C ASP A 340 2.14 10.37 -2.71
N TYR A 341 1.38 9.30 -2.99
CA TYR A 341 0.62 9.18 -4.22
C TYR A 341 -0.48 10.24 -4.32
N THR A 342 -1.02 10.71 -3.20
CA THR A 342 -2.09 11.72 -3.21
C THR A 342 -1.64 13.07 -3.73
N ASP A 343 -0.33 13.36 -3.75
CA ASP A 343 0.22 14.57 -4.38
C ASP A 343 -0.15 14.68 -5.85
N ASN A 344 -0.54 13.57 -6.49
CA ASN A 344 -0.95 13.55 -7.89
C ASN A 344 -2.46 13.62 -8.11
N TYR A 345 -3.26 13.33 -7.09
CA TYR A 345 -4.72 13.31 -7.19
C TYR A 345 -5.42 14.06 -6.06
N SER A 346 -4.82 15.16 -5.60
CA SER A 346 -5.43 16.11 -4.65
C SER A 346 -5.22 17.57 -5.06
N ASP A 347 -6.05 18.46 -4.51
CA ASP A 347 -5.86 19.92 -4.53
C ASP A 347 -5.71 20.44 -3.10
N GLY A 348 -4.47 20.57 -2.66
CA GLY A 348 -4.17 20.84 -1.26
C GLY A 348 -4.73 19.72 -0.38
N ASP A 349 -5.70 20.04 0.47
CA ASP A 349 -6.29 19.08 1.41
C ASP A 349 -7.34 18.16 0.78
N GLU A 350 -7.89 18.50 -0.39
CA GLU A 350 -9.01 17.76 -0.97
C GLU A 350 -8.55 16.69 -1.96
N VAL A 351 -8.82 15.42 -1.66
CA VAL A 351 -8.59 14.29 -2.58
C VAL A 351 -9.64 14.31 -3.70
N PHE A 352 -9.19 14.17 -4.94
CA PHE A 352 -10.06 14.06 -6.10
C PHE A 352 -10.69 12.68 -6.20
N MET A 353 -11.98 12.64 -6.53
CA MET A 353 -12.64 11.40 -6.94
C MET A 353 -12.29 11.04 -8.38
N THR A 354 -12.08 12.05 -9.23
CA THR A 354 -11.81 11.87 -10.65
C THR A 354 -10.66 12.75 -11.11
N ASN A 355 -9.91 12.24 -12.06
CA ASN A 355 -8.87 12.96 -12.77
C ASN A 355 -9.46 14.16 -13.55
N PRO A 356 -8.61 15.09 -14.04
CA PRO A 356 -9.05 16.24 -14.84
C PRO A 356 -9.92 15.88 -16.06
N ASP A 357 -9.77 14.70 -16.66
CA ASP A 357 -10.58 14.21 -17.77
C ASP A 357 -11.88 13.49 -17.35
N GLY A 358 -12.20 13.48 -16.05
CA GLY A 358 -13.40 12.87 -15.51
C GLY A 358 -13.31 11.36 -15.35
N TRP A 359 -12.15 10.74 -15.58
CA TRP A 359 -11.93 9.33 -15.25
C TRP A 359 -11.77 9.15 -13.74
N PRO A 360 -12.38 8.12 -13.11
CA PRO A 360 -12.20 7.89 -11.68
C PRO A 360 -10.74 7.68 -11.27
N VAL A 361 -10.36 8.19 -10.10
CA VAL A 361 -9.02 7.98 -9.53
C VAL A 361 -8.83 6.51 -9.16
N MET A 362 -9.78 5.96 -8.40
CA MET A 362 -9.80 4.55 -8.00
C MET A 362 -10.50 3.68 -9.05
N SER A 363 -10.09 2.42 -9.17
CA SER A 363 -10.84 1.39 -9.92
C SER A 363 -11.79 0.65 -8.99
N ASN A 364 -11.37 -0.45 -8.38
CA ASN A 364 -12.17 -1.20 -7.45
C ASN A 364 -11.57 -1.10 -6.04
N HIS A 365 -12.43 -1.13 -5.02
CA HIS A 365 -12.04 -1.06 -3.61
C HIS A 365 -11.12 0.13 -3.30
N ASN A 366 -9.87 -0.16 -3.01
CA ASN A 366 -8.77 0.73 -2.62
C ASN A 366 -7.69 0.86 -3.71
N HIS A 367 -7.86 0.25 -4.88
CA HIS A 367 -6.83 0.31 -5.90
C HIS A 367 -7.00 1.49 -6.84
N LEU A 368 -5.87 2.08 -7.25
CA LEU A 368 -5.85 3.08 -8.32
C LEU A 368 -6.28 2.48 -9.66
N ALA A 369 -7.03 3.25 -10.42
CA ALA A 369 -7.36 2.90 -11.80
C ALA A 369 -6.08 2.89 -12.66
N ALA A 370 -5.95 1.91 -13.56
CA ALA A 370 -4.78 1.79 -14.44
C ALA A 370 -4.58 3.07 -15.27
N HIS A 371 -5.67 3.71 -15.71
CA HIS A 371 -5.65 5.01 -16.36
C HIS A 371 -5.07 6.13 -15.47
N THR A 372 -5.50 6.19 -14.21
CA THR A 372 -4.98 7.17 -13.22
C THR A 372 -3.49 6.99 -13.02
N ALA A 373 -3.06 5.77 -12.71
CA ALA A 373 -1.66 5.44 -12.53
C ALA A 373 -0.85 5.82 -13.77
N ARG A 374 -1.33 5.44 -14.96
CA ARG A 374 -0.65 5.71 -16.22
C ARG A 374 -0.44 7.21 -16.45
N TYR A 375 -1.49 8.01 -16.38
CA TYR A 375 -1.44 9.40 -16.86
C TYR A 375 -1.16 10.44 -15.79
N TYR A 376 -1.52 10.17 -14.54
CA TYR A 376 -1.54 11.19 -13.49
C TYR A 376 -0.55 10.92 -12.35
N LEU A 377 -0.12 9.68 -12.12
CA LEU A 377 0.78 9.31 -11.02
C LEU A 377 2.25 9.68 -11.26
N SER A 378 2.52 10.96 -11.55
CA SER A 378 3.86 11.47 -11.89
C SER A 378 4.87 11.47 -10.74
N VAL A 379 4.46 11.21 -9.50
CA VAL A 379 5.37 11.06 -8.36
C VAL A 379 6.34 9.90 -8.57
N ILE A 380 5.98 8.90 -9.37
CA ILE A 380 6.85 7.78 -9.76
C ILE A 380 7.99 8.23 -10.69
N ASP A 381 7.87 9.36 -11.39
CA ASP A 381 8.88 9.79 -12.38
C ASP A 381 10.27 9.93 -11.72
N GLN A 382 10.30 10.42 -10.48
CA GLN A 382 11.54 10.57 -9.72
C GLN A 382 12.25 9.23 -9.44
N VAL A 383 11.52 8.11 -9.42
CA VAL A 383 12.07 6.75 -9.24
C VAL A 383 12.88 6.35 -10.46
N ILE A 384 12.36 6.67 -11.66
CA ILE A 384 13.08 6.44 -12.92
C ILE A 384 14.29 7.39 -13.01
N ASP A 385 14.09 8.68 -12.74
CA ASP A 385 15.17 9.66 -12.78
C ASP A 385 16.31 9.31 -11.82
N ALA A 386 15.98 8.76 -10.64
CA ALA A 386 16.94 8.32 -9.65
C ALA A 386 17.73 7.06 -10.08
N ALA A 387 17.18 6.23 -10.96
CA ALA A 387 17.82 5.01 -11.42
C ALA A 387 18.79 5.24 -12.59
N LEU A 388 18.53 6.27 -13.39
CA LEU A 388 19.38 6.61 -14.52
C LEU A 388 20.79 7.03 -14.03
N PRO A 389 21.86 6.65 -14.75
CA PRO A 389 23.21 7.10 -14.44
C PRO A 389 23.28 8.63 -14.45
N LEU A 390 24.01 9.21 -13.50
CA LEU A 390 24.35 10.62 -13.55
C LEU A 390 25.16 10.88 -14.84
N HIS A 391 24.65 11.79 -15.67
CA HIS A 391 25.29 12.21 -16.92
C HIS A 391 26.55 13.05 -16.69
#